data_AF-A0A1F8NCW8-F1
#
_entry.id   AF-A0A1F8NCW8-F1
#
_cell.length_a   1.000
_cell.length_b   1.000
_cell.length_c   1.000
_cell.angle_alpha   90.00
_cell.angle_beta   90.00
_cell.angle_gamma   90.00
#
_symmetry.space_group_name_H-M   'P 1'
#
loop_
_entity.id
_entity.type
_entity.pdbx_description
1 polymer ?
#
loop_
_entity_poly.entity_id
_entity_poly.type
_entity_poly.pdbx_seq_one_letter_code
_entity_poly.pdbx_strand_id
1 'polypeptide(L)'
;MTSQRIQELFKRLERNKSLVLRTFANVQPDGWGKAVHGKPGAWTLRDLLAHFVSSERMLLKLSKDIAGGGPGAPEGFNYDEFNRKEQETYRAHEPEELVRLFGEARDSTLEWMGSLVEGSLDRKGRHPALGEVTLEAVLSTIHGHILLHIRELP
;
A
#
# COMPACT_ATOMS: atom_id res chain seq x y z
N MET A 1 1.16 -26.49 9.70
CA MET A 1 0.18 -26.20 8.63
C MET A 1 0.09 -24.68 8.50
N THR A 2 0.16 -24.15 7.28
CA THR A 2 0.04 -22.70 7.05
C THR A 2 -1.37 -22.23 7.40
N SER A 3 -1.51 -21.13 8.14
CA SER A 3 -2.82 -20.58 8.53
C SER A 3 -3.68 -20.22 7.33
N GLN A 4 -4.96 -20.62 7.36
CA GLN A 4 -5.93 -20.26 6.33
C GLN A 4 -6.11 -18.74 6.22
N ARG A 5 -6.18 -18.01 7.35
CA ARG A 5 -6.30 -16.54 7.37
C ARG A 5 -5.11 -15.88 6.65
N ILE A 6 -3.90 -16.32 6.94
CA ILE A 6 -2.68 -15.81 6.29
C ILE A 6 -2.71 -16.11 4.79
N GLN A 7 -3.09 -17.31 4.39
CA GLN A 7 -3.19 -17.69 2.98
C GLN A 7 -4.22 -16.86 2.21
N GLU A 8 -5.36 -16.55 2.83
CA GLU A 8 -6.39 -15.71 2.22
C GLU A 8 -5.93 -14.27 2.03
N LEU A 9 -5.29 -13.68 3.05
CA LEU A 9 -4.68 -12.35 2.95
C LEU A 9 -3.60 -12.31 1.87
N PHE A 10 -2.71 -13.31 1.85
CA PHE A 10 -1.64 -13.42 0.85
C PHE A 10 -2.22 -13.42 -0.57
N LYS A 11 -3.21 -14.30 -0.83
CA LYS A 11 -3.86 -14.39 -2.15
C LYS A 11 -4.53 -13.09 -2.55
N ARG A 12 -5.12 -12.34 -1.61
CA ARG A 12 -5.71 -11.02 -1.89
C ARG A 12 -4.64 -10.02 -2.32
N LEU A 13 -3.53 -9.95 -1.58
CA LEU A 13 -2.44 -9.03 -1.91
C LEU A 13 -1.70 -9.41 -3.20
N GLU A 14 -1.54 -10.69 -3.49
CA GLU A 14 -0.95 -11.18 -4.76
C GLU A 14 -1.84 -10.85 -5.97
N ARG A 15 -3.15 -11.09 -5.88
CA ARG A 15 -4.11 -10.70 -6.92
C ARG A 15 -4.12 -9.19 -7.13
N ASN A 16 -4.04 -8.44 -6.04
CA ASN A 16 -4.01 -7.00 -6.06
C ASN A 16 -2.70 -6.46 -6.67
N LYS A 17 -1.54 -7.09 -6.42
CA LYS A 17 -0.29 -6.81 -7.15
C LYS A 17 -0.51 -6.90 -8.65
N SER A 18 -1.04 -8.05 -9.09
CA SER A 18 -1.27 -8.33 -10.50
C SER A 18 -2.26 -7.35 -11.14
N LEU A 19 -3.28 -6.93 -10.38
CA LEU A 19 -4.21 -5.88 -10.82
C LEU A 19 -3.48 -4.56 -11.06
N VAL A 20 -2.74 -4.05 -10.07
CA VAL A 20 -2.02 -2.77 -10.21
C VAL A 20 -1.05 -2.82 -11.38
N LEU A 21 -0.20 -3.86 -11.45
CA LEU A 21 0.80 -3.96 -12.53
C LEU A 21 0.14 -3.99 -13.92
N ARG A 22 -0.97 -4.72 -14.10
CA ARG A 22 -1.71 -4.73 -15.37
C ARG A 22 -2.38 -3.39 -15.66
N THR A 23 -2.96 -2.74 -14.66
CA THR A 23 -3.61 -1.43 -14.83
C THR A 23 -2.60 -0.41 -15.36
N PHE A 24 -1.43 -0.32 -14.72
CA PHE A 24 -0.42 0.67 -15.08
C PHE A 24 0.43 0.29 -16.31
N ALA A 25 0.58 -1.00 -16.63
CA ALA A 25 1.27 -1.43 -17.85
C ALA A 25 0.59 -0.98 -19.15
N ASN A 26 -0.70 -0.62 -19.10
CA ASN A 26 -1.47 -0.19 -20.27
C ASN A 26 -1.60 1.34 -20.39
N VAL A 27 -1.02 2.10 -19.47
CA VAL A 27 -1.08 3.56 -19.49
C VAL A 27 -0.19 4.08 -20.62
N GLN A 28 -0.78 4.85 -21.53
CA GLN A 28 -0.05 5.51 -22.61
C GLN A 28 0.80 6.67 -22.05
N PRO A 29 1.90 7.06 -22.73
CA PRO A 29 2.79 8.12 -22.24
C PRO A 29 2.09 9.44 -21.86
N ASP A 30 1.08 9.85 -22.63
CA ASP A 30 0.28 11.05 -22.39
C ASP A 30 -0.75 10.90 -21.25
N GLY A 31 -1.03 9.65 -20.84
CA GLY A 31 -1.95 9.30 -19.77
C GLY A 31 -1.41 9.60 -18.39
N TRP A 32 -0.10 9.52 -18.18
CA TRP A 32 0.52 9.64 -16.86
C TRP A 32 0.27 10.97 -16.15
N GLY A 33 0.13 12.05 -16.91
CA GLY A 33 -0.20 13.39 -16.39
C GLY A 33 -1.69 13.65 -16.16
N LYS A 34 -2.58 12.69 -16.46
CA LYS A 34 -4.02 12.87 -16.27
C LYS A 34 -4.37 12.86 -14.78
N ALA A 35 -5.17 13.84 -14.37
CA ALA A 35 -5.68 13.94 -13.01
C ALA A 35 -6.65 12.78 -12.70
N VAL A 36 -6.46 12.11 -11.56
CA VAL A 36 -7.28 10.97 -11.13
C VAL A 36 -8.75 11.40 -10.91
N HIS A 37 -8.98 12.57 -10.31
CA HIS A 37 -10.35 13.03 -9.97
C HIS A 37 -10.84 14.23 -10.79
N GLY A 38 -10.12 14.63 -11.84
CA GLY A 38 -10.49 15.76 -12.71
C GLY A 38 -10.60 17.13 -12.02
N LYS A 39 -10.18 17.26 -10.74
CA LYS A 39 -10.23 18.51 -9.97
C LYS A 39 -8.86 19.22 -9.97
N PRO A 40 -8.83 20.56 -9.89
CA PRO A 40 -7.59 21.29 -9.67
C PRO A 40 -6.87 20.80 -8.40
N GLY A 41 -5.57 20.54 -8.50
CA GLY A 41 -4.76 20.01 -7.39
C GLY A 41 -4.93 18.51 -7.12
N ALA A 42 -5.70 17.78 -7.95
CA ALA A 42 -5.75 16.33 -7.87
C ALA A 42 -4.42 15.71 -8.31
N TRP A 43 -4.06 14.60 -7.68
CA TRP A 43 -2.95 13.76 -8.11
C TRP A 43 -3.12 13.29 -9.55
N THR A 44 -2.01 13.22 -10.27
CA THR A 44 -1.92 12.55 -11.56
C THR A 44 -1.90 11.02 -11.38
N LEU A 45 -2.05 10.26 -12.48
CA LEU A 45 -1.87 8.81 -12.45
C LEU A 45 -0.48 8.41 -11.92
N ARG A 46 0.55 9.19 -12.28
CA ARG A 46 1.92 8.98 -11.80
C ARG A 46 2.05 9.27 -10.30
N ASP A 47 1.43 10.34 -9.80
CA ASP A 47 1.41 10.67 -8.37
C ASP A 47 0.67 9.60 -7.55
N LEU A 48 -0.40 9.04 -8.10
CA LEU A 48 -1.14 7.95 -7.45
C LEU A 48 -0.29 6.67 -7.36
N LEU A 49 0.48 6.36 -8.40
CA LEU A 49 1.39 5.21 -8.37
C LEU A 49 2.53 5.43 -7.36
N ALA A 50 3.09 6.64 -7.27
CA ALA A 50 4.05 6.99 -6.22
C ALA A 50 3.45 6.81 -4.83
N HIS A 51 2.18 7.21 -4.63
CA HIS A 51 1.45 6.96 -3.39
C HIS A 51 1.36 5.47 -3.08
N PHE A 52 1.07 4.61 -4.06
CA PHE A 52 1.03 3.15 -3.83
C PHE A 52 2.38 2.57 -3.38
N VAL A 53 3.50 3.04 -3.95
CA VAL A 53 4.84 2.62 -3.51
C VAL A 53 5.07 3.03 -2.06
N SER A 54 4.78 4.29 -1.74
CA SER A 54 5.01 4.85 -0.41
C SER A 54 4.15 4.18 0.68
N SER A 55 2.86 3.97 0.39
CA SER A 55 1.90 3.39 1.33
C SER A 55 2.21 1.92 1.58
N GLU A 56 2.56 1.14 0.55
CA GLU A 56 2.97 -0.25 0.68
C GLU A 56 4.18 -0.40 1.63
N ARG A 57 5.22 0.41 1.42
CA ARG A 57 6.45 0.39 2.24
C ARG A 57 6.17 0.80 3.69
N MET A 58 5.37 1.85 3.89
CA MET A 58 5.00 2.33 5.22
C MET A 58 4.16 1.28 5.96
N LEU A 59 3.15 0.71 5.30
CA LEU A 59 2.28 -0.30 5.88
C LEU A 59 3.03 -1.61 6.16
N LEU A 60 3.98 -2.03 5.32
CA LEU A 60 4.84 -3.17 5.63
C LEU A 60 5.68 -2.93 6.89
N LYS A 61 6.31 -1.76 7.02
CA LYS A 61 7.07 -1.39 8.23
C LYS A 61 6.17 -1.43 9.46
N LEU A 62 4.97 -0.87 9.35
CA LEU A 62 3.98 -0.85 10.41
C LEU A 62 3.53 -2.27 10.80
N SER A 63 3.21 -3.10 9.81
CA SER A 63 2.80 -4.49 10.01
C SER A 63 3.90 -5.31 10.70
N LYS A 64 5.17 -5.09 10.34
CA LYS A 64 6.33 -5.71 11.01
C LYS A 64 6.43 -5.31 12.47
N ASP A 65 6.25 -4.02 12.77
CA ASP A 65 6.26 -3.51 14.14
C ASP A 65 5.15 -4.15 15.00
N ILE A 66 3.91 -4.12 14.51
CA ILE A 66 2.75 -4.70 15.20
C ILE A 66 2.92 -6.22 15.39
N ALA A 67 3.39 -6.92 14.35
CA ALA A 67 3.69 -8.35 14.44
C ALA A 67 4.78 -8.66 15.48
N GLY A 68 5.71 -7.73 15.73
CA GLY A 68 6.72 -7.79 16.78
C GLY A 68 6.20 -7.43 18.18
N GLY A 69 4.97 -6.94 18.29
CA GLY A 69 4.37 -6.45 19.54
C GLY A 69 4.59 -4.95 19.79
N GLY A 70 5.05 -4.22 18.78
CA GLY A 70 5.15 -2.77 18.80
C GLY A 70 3.80 -2.05 18.70
N PRO A 71 3.77 -0.75 18.99
CA PRO A 71 2.53 0.02 19.08
C PRO A 71 1.90 0.33 17.72
N GLY A 72 2.62 0.14 16.62
CA GLY A 72 2.24 0.61 15.30
C GLY A 72 2.54 2.11 15.11
N ALA A 73 1.62 2.83 14.46
CA ALA A 73 1.80 4.24 14.15
C ALA A 73 1.72 5.08 15.43
N PRO A 74 2.45 6.20 15.51
CA PRO A 74 2.31 7.11 16.64
C PRO A 74 0.90 7.72 16.71
N GLU A 75 0.48 8.10 17.91
CA GLU A 75 -0.71 8.92 18.07
C GLU A 75 -0.54 10.27 17.35
N GLY A 76 -1.62 10.77 16.74
CA GLY A 76 -1.58 12.00 15.96
C GLY A 76 -0.78 11.91 14.66
N PHE A 77 -0.48 10.71 14.13
CA PHE A 77 0.18 10.56 12.84
C PHE A 77 -0.54 11.36 11.74
N ASN A 78 0.13 12.38 11.22
CA ASN A 78 -0.39 13.22 10.15
C ASN A 78 -0.07 12.56 8.80
N TYR A 79 -1.02 11.77 8.29
CA TYR A 79 -0.85 11.09 7.01
C TYR A 79 -0.85 12.04 5.82
N ASP A 80 -1.49 13.22 5.90
CA ASP A 80 -1.46 14.20 4.82
C ASP A 80 -0.06 14.79 4.65
N GLU A 81 0.58 15.14 5.77
CA GLU A 81 1.97 15.62 5.78
C GLU A 81 2.95 14.52 5.33
N PHE A 82 2.71 13.27 5.74
CA PHE A 82 3.48 12.13 5.26
C PHE A 82 3.35 11.97 3.73
N ASN A 83 2.12 11.94 3.21
CA ASN A 83 1.86 11.80 1.78
C ASN A 83 2.51 12.94 0.98
N ARG A 84 2.41 14.19 1.46
CA ARG A 84 3.04 15.34 0.82
C ARG A 84 4.57 15.19 0.72
N LYS A 85 5.21 14.69 1.78
CA LYS A 85 6.66 14.42 1.76
C LYS A 85 7.01 13.30 0.80
N GLU A 86 6.25 12.21 0.81
CA GLU A 86 6.50 11.09 -0.09
C GLU A 86 6.30 11.47 -1.56
N GLN A 87 5.34 12.34 -1.88
CA GLN A 87 5.22 12.87 -3.24
C GLN A 87 6.48 13.62 -3.68
N GLU A 88 7.11 14.40 -2.80
CA GLU A 88 8.40 15.05 -3.10
C GLU A 88 9.52 14.01 -3.22
N THR A 89 9.58 13.00 -2.34
CA THR A 89 10.56 11.89 -2.40
C THR A 89 10.54 11.19 -3.76
N TYR A 90 9.35 10.92 -4.31
CA TYR A 90 9.20 10.20 -5.57
C TYR A 90 9.12 11.09 -6.81
N ARG A 91 9.22 12.42 -6.66
CA ARG A 91 9.02 13.41 -7.74
C ARG A 91 9.95 13.27 -8.94
N ALA A 92 11.14 12.71 -8.76
CA ALA A 92 12.10 12.49 -9.86
C ALA A 92 11.96 11.12 -10.55
N HIS A 93 11.12 10.20 -10.05
CA HIS A 93 11.01 8.84 -10.59
C HIS A 93 10.10 8.78 -11.81
N GLU A 94 10.57 8.16 -12.88
CA GLU A 94 9.74 7.94 -14.06
C GLU A 94 8.62 6.91 -13.77
N PRO A 95 7.48 6.98 -14.49
CA PRO A 95 6.36 6.06 -14.24
C PRO A 95 6.73 4.58 -14.27
N GLU A 96 7.56 4.16 -15.22
CA GLU A 96 8.01 2.77 -15.37
C GLU A 96 8.85 2.33 -14.16
N GLU A 97 9.63 3.26 -13.60
CA GLU A 97 10.38 3.01 -12.38
C GLU A 97 9.44 2.82 -11.19
N LEU A 98 8.41 3.65 -11.06
CA LEU A 98 7.40 3.51 -10.01
C LEU A 98 6.62 2.19 -10.10
N VAL A 99 6.33 1.71 -11.31
CA VAL A 99 5.71 0.38 -11.52
C VAL A 99 6.61 -0.72 -10.97
N ARG A 100 7.91 -0.67 -11.30
CA ARG A 100 8.91 -1.63 -10.77
C ARG A 100 9.00 -1.56 -9.25
N LEU A 101 9.12 -0.36 -8.69
CA LEU A 101 9.24 -0.14 -7.25
C LEU A 101 8.00 -0.61 -6.47
N PHE A 102 6.80 -0.47 -7.05
CA PHE A 102 5.58 -1.01 -6.46
C PHE A 102 5.62 -2.54 -6.43
N GLY A 103 6.03 -3.16 -7.54
CA GLY A 103 6.21 -4.61 -7.64
C GLY A 103 7.13 -5.15 -6.53
N GLU A 104 8.30 -4.52 -6.37
CA GLU A 104 9.30 -4.87 -5.34
C GLU A 104 8.79 -4.65 -3.92
N ALA A 105 8.08 -3.55 -3.67
CA ALA A 105 7.47 -3.27 -2.37
C ALA A 105 6.46 -4.35 -1.99
N ARG A 106 5.59 -4.73 -2.93
CA ARG A 106 4.58 -5.78 -2.71
C ARG A 106 5.20 -7.16 -2.57
N ASP A 107 6.27 -7.47 -3.31
CA ASP A 107 7.02 -8.73 -3.11
C ASP A 107 7.63 -8.81 -1.71
N SER A 108 8.20 -7.70 -1.23
CA SER A 108 8.72 -7.61 0.14
C SER A 108 7.64 -7.86 1.19
N THR A 109 6.40 -7.38 0.94
CA THR A 109 5.26 -7.64 1.82
C THR A 109 4.87 -9.11 1.81
N LEU A 110 4.74 -9.72 0.63
CA LEU A 110 4.35 -11.12 0.48
C LEU A 110 5.40 -12.07 1.07
N GLU A 111 6.68 -11.81 0.82
CA GLU A 111 7.80 -12.57 1.38
C GLU A 111 7.75 -12.53 2.92
N TRP A 112 7.60 -11.34 3.50
CA TRP A 112 7.49 -11.20 4.94
C TRP A 112 6.25 -11.91 5.51
N MET A 113 5.10 -11.84 4.84
CA MET A 113 3.90 -12.59 5.25
C MET A 113 4.12 -14.10 5.29
N GLY A 114 5.05 -14.64 4.47
CA GLY A 114 5.48 -16.03 4.52
C GLY A 114 6.10 -16.45 5.86
N SER A 115 6.60 -15.49 6.65
CA SER A 115 7.18 -15.72 7.98
C SER A 115 6.18 -15.58 9.13
N LEU A 116 4.95 -15.13 8.87
CA LEU A 116 3.95 -14.90 9.91
C LEU A 116 3.44 -16.22 10.51
N VAL A 117 3.24 -16.20 11.82
CA VAL A 117 2.49 -17.24 12.53
C VAL A 117 1.06 -16.79 12.77
N GLU A 118 0.13 -17.74 12.90
CA GLU A 118 -1.31 -17.45 12.97
C GLU A 118 -1.67 -16.45 14.07
N GLY A 119 -1.18 -16.66 15.29
CA GLY A 119 -1.46 -15.77 16.43
C GLY A 119 -0.85 -14.36 16.32
N SER A 120 0.05 -14.10 15.36
CA SER A 120 0.49 -12.72 15.10
C SER A 120 -0.63 -11.85 14.52
N LEU A 121 -1.61 -12.45 13.84
CA LEU A 121 -2.72 -11.72 13.23
C LEU A 121 -3.62 -11.01 14.26
N ASP A 122 -3.69 -11.54 15.47
CA ASP A 122 -4.53 -11.00 16.55
C ASP A 122 -3.81 -9.91 17.37
N ARG A 123 -2.52 -9.69 17.13
CA ARG A 123 -1.79 -8.58 17.76
C ARG A 123 -2.39 -7.26 17.31
N LYS A 124 -2.53 -6.34 18.26
CA LYS A 124 -3.07 -5.01 18.02
C LYS A 124 -1.97 -3.99 17.89
N GLY A 125 -2.24 -3.00 17.05
CA GLY A 125 -1.45 -1.77 16.98
C GLY A 125 -2.20 -0.72 16.21
N ARG A 126 -1.65 0.50 16.18
CA ARG A 126 -2.32 1.65 15.60
C ARG A 126 -2.09 1.73 14.08
N HIS A 127 -3.17 1.72 13.31
CA HIS A 127 -3.18 2.11 11.91
C HIS A 127 -3.39 3.63 11.79
N PRO A 128 -2.66 4.35 10.91
CA PRO A 128 -2.77 5.80 10.77
C PRO A 128 -4.20 6.34 10.61
N ALA A 129 -5.03 5.67 9.81
CA ALA A 129 -6.40 6.12 9.53
C ALA A 129 -7.49 5.41 10.36
N LEU A 130 -7.21 4.24 10.94
CA LEU A 130 -8.24 3.42 11.60
C LEU A 130 -8.11 3.39 13.13
N GLY A 131 -7.03 3.93 13.69
CA GLY A 131 -6.74 3.80 15.11
C GLY A 131 -6.28 2.40 15.49
N GLU A 132 -6.57 1.96 16.70
CA GLU A 132 -6.15 0.63 17.20
C GLU A 132 -6.95 -0.49 16.51
N VAL A 133 -6.24 -1.35 15.79
CA VAL A 133 -6.81 -2.48 15.05
C VAL A 133 -5.89 -3.69 15.13
N THR A 134 -6.36 -4.87 14.73
CA THR A 134 -5.53 -6.08 14.65
C THR A 134 -4.58 -6.02 13.45
N LEU A 135 -3.50 -6.80 13.47
CA LEU A 135 -2.60 -6.96 12.33
C LEU A 135 -3.34 -7.48 11.09
N GLU A 136 -4.29 -8.41 11.26
CA GLU A 136 -5.15 -8.87 10.17
C GLU A 136 -5.93 -7.71 9.52
N ALA A 137 -6.46 -6.80 10.33
CA ALA A 137 -7.16 -5.63 9.81
C ALA A 137 -6.20 -4.70 9.05
N VAL A 138 -4.98 -4.45 9.56
CA VAL A 138 -3.94 -3.67 8.83
C VAL A 138 -3.59 -4.33 7.49
N LEU A 139 -3.39 -5.64 7.45
CA LEU A 139 -3.11 -6.35 6.20
C LEU A 139 -4.28 -6.30 5.22
N SER A 140 -5.51 -6.33 5.74
CA SER A 140 -6.72 -6.19 4.94
C SER A 140 -6.87 -4.78 4.36
N THR A 141 -6.44 -3.73 5.07
CA THR A 141 -6.53 -2.35 4.56
C THR A 141 -5.60 -2.12 3.38
N ILE A 142 -4.44 -2.79 3.30
CA ILE A 142 -3.54 -2.70 2.13
C ILE A 142 -4.32 -3.06 0.85
N HIS A 143 -5.11 -4.14 0.89
CA HIS A 143 -5.94 -4.54 -0.25
C HIS A 143 -7.05 -3.52 -0.55
N GLY A 144 -7.80 -3.13 0.48
CA GLY A 144 -8.93 -2.21 0.35
C GLY A 144 -8.52 -0.82 -0.14
N HIS A 145 -7.37 -0.33 0.31
CA HIS A 145 -6.77 0.96 -0.07
C HIS A 145 -6.49 1.02 -1.57
N ILE A 146 -5.87 -0.01 -2.13
CA ILE A 146 -5.63 -0.08 -3.57
C ILE A 146 -6.94 -0.14 -4.36
N LEU A 147 -7.89 -0.98 -3.93
CA LEU A 147 -9.18 -1.09 -4.64
C LEU A 147 -10.00 0.20 -4.59
N LEU A 148 -9.88 0.99 -3.52
CA LEU A 148 -10.46 2.33 -3.45
C LEU A 148 -9.90 3.18 -4.59
N HIS A 149 -8.58 3.35 -4.65
CA HIS A 149 -7.93 4.21 -5.64
C HIS A 149 -8.03 3.72 -7.09
N ILE A 150 -8.03 2.40 -7.33
CA ILE A 150 -8.25 1.88 -8.68
C ILE A 150 -9.63 2.28 -9.23
N ARG A 151 -10.65 2.43 -8.38
CA ARG A 151 -11.98 2.91 -8.81
C ARG A 151 -12.02 4.42 -9.11
N GLU A 152 -10.98 5.15 -8.72
CA GLU A 152 -10.84 6.57 -8.95
C GLU A 152 -10.18 6.87 -10.29
N LEU A 153 -9.63 5.86 -10.97
CA LEU A 153 -9.00 6.05 -12.26
C LEU A 153 -10.03 6.51 -13.31
N PRO A 154 -9.63 7.40 -14.23
CA PRO A 154 -10.51 7.94 -15.28
C PRO A 154 -10.88 6.90 -16.35
#